data_AF-A0A949GR27-F1
#
_entry.id   AF-A0A949GR27-F1
#
_cell.length_a   1.000
_cell.length_b   1.000
_cell.length_c   1.000
_cell.angle_alpha   90.00
_cell.angle_beta   90.00
_cell.angle_gamma   90.00
#
_symmetry.space_group_name_H-M   'P 1'
#
loop_
_entity.id
_entity.type
_entity.pdbx_description
1 polymer ?
#
loop_
_entity_poly.entity_id
_entity_poly.type
_entity_poly.pdbx_seq_one_letter_code
_entity_poly.pdbx_strand_id
1 'polypeptide(L)'
;MLGDILTQLDEGADLERLLPQLNGSGVLEALRCRAAAHGVTPAVVAGEAVRTFSANADDDAWLKLLSRVQDAPSPAVACLREMLAWTLKA
;
A
#
# COMPACT_ATOMS: atom_id res chain seq x y z
N MET A 1 -7.49 13.21 -8.14
CA MET A 1 -7.92 12.60 -6.86
C MET A 1 -7.20 11.27 -6.61
N LEU A 2 -7.40 10.20 -7.42
CA LEU A 2 -6.61 8.97 -7.27
C LEU A 2 -5.17 9.12 -7.77
N GLY A 3 -4.97 9.77 -8.93
CA GLY A 3 -3.62 10.03 -9.45
C GLY A 3 -2.73 10.81 -8.48
N ASP A 4 -3.31 11.75 -7.73
CA ASP A 4 -2.59 12.52 -6.70
C ASP A 4 -2.19 11.63 -5.51
N ILE A 5 -3.11 10.74 -5.07
CA ILE A 5 -2.82 9.74 -4.03
C ILE A 5 -1.69 8.81 -4.47
N LEU A 6 -1.74 8.31 -5.71
CA LEU A 6 -0.70 7.43 -6.26
C LEU A 6 0.66 8.13 -6.31
N THR A 7 0.68 9.39 -6.75
CA THR A 7 1.90 10.22 -6.78
C THR A 7 2.48 10.41 -5.37
N GLN A 8 1.64 10.74 -4.39
CA GLN A 8 2.05 10.90 -3.00
C GLN A 8 2.56 9.60 -2.36
N LEU A 9 1.95 8.47 -2.69
CA LEU A 9 2.38 7.16 -2.22
C LEU A 9 3.71 6.73 -2.85
N ASP A 10 3.93 7.05 -4.14
CA ASP A 10 5.17 6.74 -4.86
C ASP A 10 6.37 7.57 -4.32
N GLU A 11 6.13 8.84 -4.02
CA GLU A 11 7.10 9.74 -3.37
C GLU A 11 7.41 9.33 -1.92
N GLY A 12 6.59 8.46 -1.32
CA GLY A 12 6.77 7.94 0.02
C GLY A 12 6.52 8.95 1.16
N ALA A 13 6.21 10.21 0.83
CA ALA A 13 6.09 11.33 1.76
C ALA A 13 5.00 11.12 2.84
N ASP A 14 4.00 10.28 2.55
CA ASP A 14 2.86 10.04 3.44
C ASP A 14 2.83 8.64 4.08
N LEU A 15 3.78 7.76 3.76
CA LEU A 15 3.73 6.37 4.22
C LEU A 15 3.80 6.26 5.75
N GLU A 16 4.66 7.03 6.41
CA GLU A 16 4.75 7.02 7.88
C GLU A 16 3.46 7.48 8.58
N ARG A 17 2.67 8.34 7.93
CA ARG A 17 1.39 8.82 8.42
C ARG A 17 0.25 7.83 8.14
N LEU A 18 0.33 7.09 7.04
CA LEU A 18 -0.72 6.16 6.60
C LEU A 18 -0.57 4.76 7.21
N LEU A 19 0.65 4.28 7.45
CA LEU A 19 0.91 2.95 7.98
C LEU A 19 0.23 2.68 9.35
N PRO A 20 0.21 3.61 10.32
CA PRO A 20 -0.53 3.42 11.56
C PRO A 20 -2.05 3.30 11.36
N GLN A 21 -2.59 3.77 10.24
CA GLN A 21 -4.03 3.67 9.95
C GLN A 21 -4.42 2.30 9.37
N LEU A 22 -3.43 1.45 9.03
CA LEU A 22 -3.64 0.06 8.63
C LEU A 22 -3.77 -0.90 9.82
N ASN A 23 -3.83 -0.38 11.05
CA ASN A 23 -3.96 -1.17 12.27
C ASN A 23 -5.13 -2.17 12.20
N GLY A 24 -4.91 -3.38 12.71
CA GLY A 24 -5.89 -4.47 12.67
C GLY A 24 -5.97 -5.23 11.34
N SER A 25 -5.13 -4.89 10.35
CA SER A 25 -4.98 -5.67 9.11
C SER A 25 -3.82 -6.67 9.20
N GLY A 26 -3.99 -7.86 8.64
CA GLY A 26 -2.89 -8.83 8.47
C GLY A 26 -1.75 -8.29 7.58
N VAL A 27 -2.09 -7.32 6.72
CA VAL A 27 -1.16 -6.64 5.82
C VAL A 27 -0.10 -5.83 6.56
N LEU A 28 -0.47 -5.11 7.63
CA LEU A 28 0.50 -4.35 8.44
C LEU A 28 1.49 -5.28 9.15
N GLU A 29 1.02 -6.43 9.62
CA GLU A 29 1.90 -7.43 10.26
C GLU A 29 2.85 -8.05 9.24
N ALA A 30 2.35 -8.46 8.07
CA ALA A 30 3.19 -8.95 6.98
C ALA A 30 4.26 -7.94 6.57
N LEU A 31 3.91 -6.65 6.52
CA LEU A 31 4.84 -5.56 6.26
C LEU A 31 5.93 -5.46 7.33
N ARG A 32 5.56 -5.53 8.62
CA ARG A 32 6.52 -5.48 9.74
C ARG A 32 7.45 -6.68 9.73
N CYS A 33 6.94 -7.88 9.49
CA CYS A 33 7.76 -9.08 9.34
C CYS A 33 8.76 -8.95 8.19
N ARG A 34 8.32 -8.47 7.03
CA ARG A 34 9.18 -8.24 5.86
C ARG A 34 10.27 -7.21 6.17
N ALA A 35 9.90 -6.09 6.77
CA ALA A 35 10.84 -5.04 7.16
C ALA A 35 11.91 -5.55 8.14
N ALA A 36 11.49 -6.30 9.16
CA ALA A 36 12.39 -6.93 10.12
C ALA A 36 13.35 -7.93 9.46
N ALA A 37 12.87 -8.75 8.52
CA ALA A 37 13.70 -9.73 7.82
C ALA A 37 14.80 -9.08 6.94
N HIS A 38 14.58 -7.85 6.48
CA HIS A 38 15.53 -7.11 5.63
C HIS A 38 16.31 -6.02 6.39
N GLY A 39 16.05 -5.83 7.69
CA GLY A 39 16.71 -4.79 8.50
C GLY A 39 16.37 -3.36 8.09
N VAL A 40 15.19 -3.15 7.48
CA VAL A 40 14.71 -1.84 7.00
C VAL A 40 13.45 -1.41 7.76
N THR A 41 12.99 -0.19 7.53
CA THR A 41 11.73 0.30 8.13
C THR A 41 10.52 -0.22 7.34
N PRO A 42 9.34 -0.36 7.98
CA PRO A 42 8.09 -0.67 7.27
C PRO A 42 7.76 0.32 6.13
N ALA A 43 8.14 1.59 6.28
CA ALA A 43 7.95 2.60 5.25
C ALA A 43 8.75 2.32 3.97
N VAL A 44 9.99 1.82 4.11
CA VAL A 44 10.81 1.42 2.94
C VAL A 44 10.13 0.29 2.17
N VAL A 45 9.71 -0.77 2.87
CA VAL A 45 9.03 -1.92 2.25
C VAL A 45 7.70 -1.49 1.63
N ALA A 46 6.98 -0.57 2.28
CA ALA A 46 5.72 -0.06 1.74
C ALA A 46 5.93 0.74 0.44
N GLY A 47 6.95 1.59 0.38
CA GLY A 47 7.29 2.31 -0.85
C GLY A 47 7.72 1.38 -1.97
N GLU A 48 8.49 0.33 -1.67
CA GLU A 48 8.82 -0.72 -2.64
C GLU A 48 7.58 -1.46 -3.15
N ALA A 49 6.62 -1.75 -2.28
CA ALA A 49 5.38 -2.40 -2.65
C ALA A 49 4.49 -1.53 -3.54
N VAL A 50 4.36 -0.24 -3.23
CA VAL A 50 3.64 0.73 -4.08
C VAL A 50 4.26 0.78 -5.48
N ARG A 51 5.60 0.88 -5.58
CA ARG A 51 6.31 0.84 -6.86
C ARG A 51 6.12 -0.48 -7.60
N THR A 52 6.19 -1.60 -6.88
CA THR A 52 6.04 -2.95 -7.45
C THR A 52 4.64 -3.15 -8.01
N PHE A 53 3.61 -2.75 -7.27
CA PHE A 53 2.23 -2.76 -7.75
C PHE A 53 2.10 -1.86 -8.99
N SER A 54 2.55 -0.61 -8.91
CA SER A 54 2.40 0.35 -10.01
C SER A 54 3.08 -0.11 -11.31
N ALA A 55 4.19 -0.84 -11.20
CA ALA A 55 4.94 -1.35 -12.34
C ALA A 55 4.43 -2.69 -12.89
N ASN A 56 3.79 -3.54 -12.07
CA ASN A 56 3.50 -4.94 -12.42
C ASN A 56 2.03 -5.37 -12.27
N ALA A 57 1.17 -4.53 -11.69
CA ALA A 57 -0.25 -4.83 -11.55
C ALA A 57 -0.92 -4.91 -12.93
N ASP A 58 -1.71 -5.96 -13.12
CA ASP A 58 -2.57 -6.13 -14.29
C ASP A 58 -3.87 -5.34 -14.17
N ASP A 59 -4.62 -5.27 -15.26
CA ASP A 59 -5.88 -4.51 -15.32
C ASP A 59 -6.87 -4.96 -14.23
N ASP A 60 -6.92 -6.25 -13.91
CA ASP A 60 -7.78 -6.80 -12.86
C ASP A 60 -7.38 -6.30 -11.46
N ALA A 61 -6.08 -6.27 -11.15
CA ALA A 61 -5.58 -5.71 -9.91
C ALA A 61 -5.88 -4.21 -9.79
N TRP A 62 -5.75 -3.46 -10.90
CA TRP A 62 -6.14 -2.06 -10.95
C TRP A 62 -7.64 -1.86 -10.75
N LEU A 63 -8.48 -2.68 -11.38
CA LEU A 63 -9.94 -2.61 -11.23
C LEU A 63 -10.37 -2.91 -9.79
N LYS A 64 -9.74 -3.91 -9.16
CA LYS A 64 -9.99 -4.25 -7.76
C LYS A 64 -9.59 -3.10 -6.83
N LEU A 65 -8.43 -2.47 -7.06
CA LEU A 65 -8.01 -1.30 -6.30
C LEU A 65 -9.02 -0.16 -6.45
N LEU A 66 -9.45 0.15 -7.67
CA LEU A 66 -10.42 1.21 -7.95
C LEU A 66 -11.74 0.97 -7.22
N SER A 67 -12.29 -0.25 -7.30
CA SER A 67 -13.52 -0.62 -6.60
C SER A 67 -13.38 -0.47 -5.08
N ARG A 68 -12.24 -0.89 -4.51
CA ARG A 68 -11.98 -0.80 -3.06
C ARG A 68 -11.80 0.62 -2.56
N VAL A 69 -11.22 1.50 -3.38
CA VAL A 69 -10.98 2.90 -3.03
C VAL A 69 -12.25 3.72 -3.12
N GLN A 70 -13.12 3.44 -4.10
CA GLN A 70 -14.35 4.19 -4.34
C GLN A 70 -15.30 4.22 -3.13
N ASP A 71 -15.42 3.09 -2.42
CA ASP A 71 -16.32 2.95 -1.28
C ASP A 71 -15.64 3.19 0.08
N ALA A 72 -14.36 3.57 0.08
CA ALA A 72 -13.57 3.66 1.30
C ALA A 72 -13.72 5.03 2.01
N PRO A 73 -13.87 5.05 3.34
CA PRO A 73 -13.87 6.29 4.12
C PRO A 73 -12.53 7.02 4.10
N SER A 74 -11.43 6.31 3.81
CA SER A 74 -10.11 6.88 3.58
C SER A 74 -9.51 6.28 2.31
N PRO A 75 -9.66 6.96 1.16
CA PRO A 75 -9.15 6.51 -0.14
C PRO A 75 -7.66 6.19 -0.13
N ALA A 76 -6.84 7.01 0.54
CA ALA A 76 -5.40 6.81 0.63
C ALA A 76 -5.02 5.54 1.43
N VAL A 77 -5.71 5.29 2.54
CA VAL A 77 -5.46 4.10 3.37
C VAL A 77 -5.94 2.83 2.65
N ALA A 78 -7.09 2.89 1.97
CA ALA A 78 -7.59 1.79 1.17
C ALA A 78 -6.66 1.46 -0.01
N CYS A 79 -6.17 2.49 -0.72
CA CYS A 79 -5.21 2.34 -1.81
C CYS A 79 -3.94 1.64 -1.33
N LEU A 80 -3.32 2.17 -0.27
CA LEU A 80 -2.11 1.58 0.30
C LEU A 80 -2.34 0.13 0.75
N ARG A 81 -3.46 -0.15 1.42
CA ARG A 81 -3.79 -1.51 1.88
C ARG A 81 -3.87 -2.51 0.72
N GLU A 82 -4.57 -2.16 -0.36
CA GLU A 82 -4.72 -3.08 -1.50
C GLU A 82 -3.39 -3.31 -2.24
N MET A 83 -2.58 -2.26 -2.42
CA MET A 83 -1.24 -2.38 -3.02
C MET A 83 -0.32 -3.30 -2.20
N LEU A 84 -0.37 -3.14 -0.88
CA LEU A 84 0.39 -3.97 0.04
C LEU A 84 -0.12 -5.42 0.06
N ALA A 85 -1.44 -5.63 0.10
CA ALA A 85 -2.04 -6.97 0.06
C ALA A 85 -1.66 -7.72 -1.22
N TRP A 86 -1.72 -7.04 -2.37
CA TRP A 86 -1.32 -7.59 -3.66
C TRP A 86 0.17 -7.96 -3.69
N THR A 87 1.05 -7.08 -3.22
CA THR A 87 2.51 -7.30 -3.27
C THR A 87 2.97 -8.36 -2.26
N LEU A 88 2.47 -8.28 -1.02
CA LEU A 88 2.86 -9.16 0.07
C LEU A 88 2.12 -10.51 0.05
N LYS A 89 1.09 -10.65 -0.82
CA LYS A 89 0.19 -11.81 -0.88
C LYS A 89 -0.45 -12.12 0.48
N ALA A 90 -0.82 -11.06 1.19
CA ALA A 90 -1.36 -11.08 2.56
C ALA A 90 -2.87 -10.83 2.59
#